data_AF-A0A8H5TCE0-F1
#
_entry.id   AF-A0A8H5TCE0-F1
#
_cell.length_a   1.000
_cell.length_b   1.000
_cell.length_c   1.000
_cell.angle_alpha   90.00
_cell.angle_beta   90.00
_cell.angle_gamma   90.00
#
_symmetry.space_group_name_H-M   'P 1'
#
loop_
_entity.id
_entity.type
_entity.pdbx_description
1 polymer ?
#
loop_
_entity_poly.entity_id
_entity_poly.type
_entity_poly.pdbx_seq_one_letter_code
_entity_poly.pdbx_strand_id
1 'polypeptide(L)'
;MKQLTGFGEIPYWHENGRALRWYNHRHLPARDNMQLRLEAMDFSQVHSFTIKEGVITPEEEGLYQDLPHTLTGIISLSVRGRWAEAYRTKTPSSSIPPALNFILEVYPRLQHLRWTESVPSLKQLQNLGKWTPELQNLTIDLLRNWGDWPREELKTIAERLSDLRNLVVYLNMLNSTNQTMPLQPELDTGTAIDMFRVLSQFKVGDEFDTVMFRQGDWAEPVPIGGVSFGEDWMEGVMINVECGMVMNNGTLEAQCKA
;
A
#
# COMPACT_ATOMS: atom_id res chain seq x y z
N MET A 1 -4.49 -30.42 -37.35
CA MET A 1 -3.13 -30.12 -37.87
C MET A 1 -3.23 -28.91 -38.79
N LYS A 2 -2.72 -27.75 -38.39
CA LYS A 2 -2.52 -26.62 -39.31
C LYS A 2 -1.10 -26.73 -39.87
N GLN A 3 -0.97 -26.89 -41.18
CA GLN A 3 0.31 -26.86 -41.88
C GLN A 3 0.85 -25.43 -41.88
N LEU A 4 2.08 -25.24 -41.43
CA LEU A 4 2.85 -24.01 -41.62
C LEU A 4 3.43 -24.02 -43.03
N THR A 5 2.88 -23.20 -43.92
CA THR A 5 3.45 -22.89 -45.24
C THR A 5 4.55 -21.86 -45.07
N GLY A 6 5.82 -22.26 -45.25
CA GLY A 6 6.97 -21.36 -45.17
C GLY A 6 8.32 -22.08 -45.23
N PHE A 7 8.62 -22.77 -46.33
CA PHE A 7 9.86 -23.54 -46.54
C PHE A 7 11.12 -22.68 -46.80
N GLY A 8 11.20 -21.47 -46.23
CA GLY A 8 12.36 -20.58 -46.34
C GLY A 8 13.08 -20.29 -45.02
N GLU A 9 12.47 -20.57 -43.85
CA GLU A 9 13.01 -20.16 -42.55
C GLU A 9 13.65 -21.29 -41.72
N ILE A 10 13.56 -22.54 -42.19
CA ILE A 10 14.01 -23.71 -41.43
C ILE A 10 15.54 -23.75 -41.24
N PRO A 11 16.39 -23.43 -42.24
CA PRO A 11 17.85 -23.42 -42.04
C PRO A 11 18.27 -22.34 -41.03
N TYR A 12 17.66 -21.15 -41.13
CA TYR A 12 17.96 -20.01 -40.28
C TYR A 12 17.60 -20.24 -38.80
N TRP A 13 16.55 -21.02 -38.53
CA TRP A 13 16.14 -21.42 -37.18
C TRP A 13 17.14 -22.36 -36.49
N HIS A 14 17.74 -23.29 -37.25
CA HIS A 14 18.72 -24.24 -36.75
C HIS A 14 20.13 -23.63 -36.60
N GLU A 15 20.59 -22.87 -37.60
CA GLU A 15 21.98 -22.38 -37.67
C GLU A 15 22.30 -21.28 -36.64
N ASN A 16 21.31 -20.50 -36.20
CA ASN A 16 21.50 -19.41 -35.22
C ASN A 16 21.35 -19.84 -33.75
N GLY A 17 21.33 -21.14 -33.47
CA GLY A 17 21.14 -21.68 -32.11
C GLY A 17 19.80 -21.30 -31.48
N ARG A 18 18.80 -20.87 -32.28
CA ARG A 18 17.46 -20.54 -31.80
C ARG A 18 16.65 -21.80 -31.50
N ALA A 19 16.79 -22.83 -32.33
CA ALA A 19 16.21 -24.16 -32.07
C ALA A 19 16.75 -24.76 -30.75
N LEU A 20 18.06 -24.65 -30.51
CA LEU A 20 18.68 -25.14 -29.27
C LEU A 20 18.24 -24.33 -28.04
N ARG A 21 18.16 -22.99 -28.15
CA ARG A 21 17.62 -22.15 -27.06
C ARG A 21 16.15 -22.44 -26.76
N TRP A 22 15.32 -22.63 -27.79
CA TRP A 22 13.93 -23.01 -27.64
C TRP A 22 13.77 -24.41 -27.00
N TYR A 23 14.58 -25.38 -27.44
CA TYR A 23 14.61 -26.73 -26.88
C TYR A 23 15.05 -26.69 -25.41
N ASN A 24 16.17 -26.02 -25.10
CA ASN A 24 16.68 -25.90 -23.73
C ASN A 24 15.69 -25.19 -22.82
N HIS A 25 15.01 -24.14 -23.29
CA HIS A 25 13.98 -23.44 -22.50
C HIS A 25 12.80 -24.36 -22.12
N ARG A 26 12.44 -25.32 -22.98
CA ARG A 26 11.39 -26.31 -22.67
C ARG A 26 11.85 -27.50 -21.82
N HIS A 27 13.16 -27.69 -21.68
CA HIS A 27 13.75 -28.79 -20.91
C HIS A 27 14.43 -28.31 -19.63
N LEU A 28 14.33 -27.02 -19.30
CA LEU A 28 14.53 -26.59 -17.92
C LEU A 28 13.50 -27.35 -17.07
N PRO A 29 13.87 -27.87 -15.89
CA PRO A 29 12.87 -28.38 -14.95
C PRO A 29 11.81 -27.29 -14.80
N ALA A 30 10.54 -27.69 -14.66
CA ALA A 30 9.42 -26.77 -14.43
C ALA A 30 9.59 -26.08 -13.06
N ARG A 31 10.59 -25.23 -12.96
CA ARG A 31 10.81 -24.24 -11.93
C ARG A 31 10.15 -22.99 -12.47
N ASP A 32 9.29 -22.41 -11.65
CA ASP A 32 8.70 -21.13 -11.94
C ASP A 32 9.82 -20.12 -12.27
N ASN A 33 9.61 -19.36 -13.34
CA ASN A 33 10.51 -18.28 -13.75
C ASN A 33 10.72 -17.27 -12.62
N MET A 34 9.77 -17.15 -11.69
CA MET A 34 9.90 -16.29 -10.52
C MET A 34 10.87 -16.86 -9.49
N GLN A 35 10.84 -18.16 -9.19
CA GLN A 35 11.82 -18.76 -8.27
C GLN A 35 13.25 -18.56 -8.77
N LEU A 36 13.47 -18.75 -10.07
CA LEU A 36 14.77 -18.50 -10.70
C LEU A 36 15.21 -17.03 -10.58
N ARG A 37 14.25 -16.09 -10.61
CA ARG A 37 14.53 -14.67 -10.37
C ARG A 37 14.84 -14.38 -8.91
N LEU A 38 14.12 -15.02 -7.98
CA LEU A 38 14.38 -14.88 -6.54
C LEU A 38 15.79 -15.36 -6.18
N GLU A 39 16.23 -16.48 -6.74
CA GLU A 39 17.58 -17.03 -6.54
C GLU A 39 18.69 -16.19 -7.20
N ALA A 40 18.40 -15.52 -8.31
CA ALA A 40 19.40 -14.78 -9.09
C ALA A 40 19.59 -13.32 -8.65
N MET A 41 18.62 -12.77 -7.92
CA MET A 41 18.64 -11.36 -7.50
C MET A 41 19.14 -11.21 -6.06
N ASP A 42 20.03 -10.25 -5.85
CA ASP A 42 20.42 -9.83 -4.50
C ASP A 42 19.45 -8.75 -4.00
N PHE A 43 18.44 -9.17 -3.25
CA PHE A 43 17.43 -8.28 -2.66
C PHE A 43 17.93 -7.48 -1.45
N SER A 44 19.16 -7.72 -0.96
CA SER A 44 19.76 -6.91 0.10
C SER A 44 19.96 -5.45 -0.32
N GLN A 45 20.08 -5.19 -1.63
CA GLN A 45 20.24 -3.86 -2.19
C GLN A 45 18.89 -3.16 -2.46
N VAL A 46 17.77 -3.86 -2.29
CA VAL A 46 16.44 -3.31 -2.49
C VAL A 46 15.98 -2.67 -1.18
N HIS A 47 15.80 -1.35 -1.21
CA HIS A 47 15.41 -0.55 -0.05
C HIS A 47 13.93 -0.15 -0.05
N SER A 48 13.32 -0.09 -1.25
CA SER A 48 11.92 0.25 -1.43
C SER A 48 11.21 -0.83 -2.24
N PHE A 49 10.06 -1.29 -1.75
CA PHE A 49 9.28 -2.32 -2.41
C PHE A 49 7.80 -1.97 -2.44
N THR A 50 7.15 -2.22 -3.58
CA THR A 50 5.74 -1.93 -3.79
C THR A 50 5.01 -3.19 -4.24
N ILE A 51 3.94 -3.52 -3.54
CA ILE A 51 3.01 -4.60 -3.86
C ILE A 51 1.68 -3.95 -4.23
N LYS A 52 1.17 -4.28 -5.42
CA LYS A 52 -0.13 -3.80 -5.90
C LYS A 52 -0.99 -4.98 -6.34
N GLU A 53 -2.27 -4.98 -5.96
CA GLU A 53 -3.23 -6.01 -6.42
C GLU A 53 -3.40 -5.87 -7.93
N GLY A 54 -2.97 -6.91 -8.65
CA GLY A 54 -3.30 -7.08 -10.05
C GLY A 54 -4.66 -7.74 -10.21
N VAL A 55 -5.27 -7.56 -11.38
CA VAL A 55 -6.53 -8.25 -11.76
C VAL A 55 -6.38 -9.78 -11.72
N ILE A 56 -5.15 -10.26 -11.89
CA ILE A 56 -4.78 -11.67 -11.84
C ILE A 56 -3.89 -11.86 -10.62
N THR A 57 -4.39 -12.59 -9.62
CA THR A 57 -3.57 -13.07 -8.51
C THR A 57 -2.72 -14.23 -9.03
N PRO A 58 -1.38 -14.18 -8.96
CA PRO A 58 -0.54 -15.34 -9.21
C PRO A 58 -1.08 -16.56 -8.45
N GLU A 59 -1.35 -17.65 -9.16
CA GLU A 59 -1.80 -18.93 -8.57
C GLU A 59 -0.69 -19.60 -7.76
N GLU A 60 0.55 -19.13 -7.91
CA GLU A 60 1.75 -19.75 -7.37
C GLU A 60 2.02 -19.25 -5.94
N GLU A 61 1.79 -20.14 -4.96
CA GLU A 61 2.01 -19.87 -3.53
C GLU A 61 3.45 -19.47 -3.19
N GLY A 62 4.44 -19.93 -3.98
CA GLY A 62 5.87 -19.73 -3.73
C GLY A 62 6.28 -18.26 -3.71
N LEU A 63 5.71 -17.42 -4.58
CA LEU A 63 6.02 -15.99 -4.59
C LEU A 63 5.66 -15.29 -3.28
N TYR A 64 4.55 -15.66 -2.67
CA TYR A 64 4.07 -15.01 -1.44
C TYR A 64 4.74 -15.53 -0.18
N GLN A 65 5.28 -16.73 -0.23
CA GLN A 65 6.00 -17.34 0.87
C GLN A 65 7.48 -16.93 0.83
N ASP A 66 8.13 -17.03 -0.33
CA ASP A 66 9.58 -16.89 -0.42
C ASP A 66 10.05 -15.44 -0.55
N LEU A 67 9.33 -14.60 -1.30
CA LEU A 67 9.75 -13.22 -1.56
C LEU A 67 9.91 -12.39 -0.26
N PRO A 68 8.96 -12.39 0.70
CA PRO A 68 9.12 -11.65 1.95
C PRO A 68 10.46 -11.91 2.66
N HIS A 69 10.89 -13.18 2.71
CA HIS A 69 12.13 -13.58 3.38
C HIS A 69 13.40 -13.10 2.65
N THR A 70 13.33 -12.90 1.34
CA THR A 70 14.47 -12.39 0.55
C THR A 70 14.66 -10.87 0.72
N LEU A 71 13.62 -10.13 1.09
CA LEU A 71 13.56 -8.67 1.15
C LEU A 71 14.28 -8.07 2.38
N THR A 72 15.51 -8.51 2.61
CA THR A 72 16.29 -8.16 3.79
C THR A 72 16.84 -6.73 3.78
N GLY A 73 16.76 -5.97 2.69
CA GLY A 73 17.21 -4.57 2.62
C GLY A 73 16.12 -3.52 2.86
N ILE A 74 14.86 -3.94 3.02
CA ILE A 74 13.71 -3.04 2.92
C ILE A 74 13.61 -2.08 4.12
N ILE A 75 13.53 -0.79 3.79
CA ILE A 75 13.22 0.31 4.71
C ILE A 75 11.88 1.00 4.35
N SER A 76 11.41 0.81 3.12
CA SER A 76 10.18 1.40 2.58
C SER A 76 9.30 0.34 1.92
N LEU A 77 8.06 0.20 2.40
CA LEU A 77 7.08 -0.75 1.89
C LEU A 77 5.81 -0.03 1.48
N SER A 78 5.33 -0.27 0.27
CA SER A 78 4.02 0.16 -0.20
C SER A 78 3.15 -1.05 -0.49
N VAL A 79 2.03 -1.16 0.22
CA VAL A 79 0.97 -2.15 0.00
C VAL A 79 -0.24 -1.43 -0.58
N ARG A 80 -0.66 -1.85 -1.76
CA ARG A 80 -1.80 -1.31 -2.50
C ARG A 80 -2.77 -2.41 -2.88
N GLY A 81 -4.04 -2.24 -2.51
CA GLY A 81 -5.16 -3.11 -2.86
C GLY A 81 -5.59 -3.99 -1.68
N ARG A 82 -6.48 -4.96 -1.92
CA ARG A 82 -7.12 -5.76 -0.86
C ARG A 82 -6.22 -6.83 -0.24
N TRP A 83 -4.91 -6.79 -0.50
CA TRP A 83 -3.91 -7.67 0.13
C TRP A 83 -3.91 -7.63 1.65
N ALA A 84 -4.45 -6.55 2.21
CA ALA A 84 -4.58 -6.27 3.62
C ALA A 84 -5.87 -6.79 4.26
N GLU A 85 -6.84 -7.19 3.43
CA GLU A 85 -8.06 -7.85 3.87
C GLU A 85 -7.78 -9.35 3.96
N ALA A 86 -8.26 -10.01 5.02
CA ALA A 86 -8.31 -11.46 5.01
C ALA A 86 -9.26 -11.84 3.87
N TYR A 87 -8.73 -12.44 2.79
CA TYR A 87 -9.55 -12.93 1.71
C TYR A 87 -10.72 -13.72 2.33
N ARG A 88 -11.96 -13.29 2.07
CA ARG A 88 -13.17 -14.08 2.36
C ARG A 88 -13.24 -15.27 1.40
N THR A 89 -12.17 -16.04 1.30
CA THR A 89 -12.14 -17.30 0.55
C THR A 89 -12.61 -18.42 1.47
N LYS A 90 -13.36 -19.35 0.89
CA LYS A 90 -14.03 -20.48 1.56
C LYS A 90 -13.06 -21.54 2.14
N THR A 91 -11.79 -21.22 2.33
CA THR A 91 -10.77 -22.16 2.83
C THR A 91 -10.08 -21.60 4.08
N PRO A 92 -9.98 -22.36 5.18
CA PRO A 92 -9.65 -21.80 6.50
C PRO A 92 -8.14 -21.64 6.78
N SER A 93 -7.26 -21.84 5.81
CA SER A 93 -5.83 -22.06 6.10
C SER A 93 -4.94 -20.81 6.10
N SER A 94 -5.39 -19.66 5.60
CA SER A 94 -4.61 -18.40 5.73
C SER A 94 -5.45 -17.31 6.39
N SER A 95 -5.48 -17.28 7.71
CA SER A 95 -6.11 -16.22 8.52
C SER A 95 -5.35 -14.88 8.46
N ILE A 96 -4.20 -14.85 7.80
CA ILE A 96 -3.29 -13.72 7.70
C ILE A 96 -3.36 -13.16 6.27
N PRO A 97 -3.73 -11.88 6.08
CA PRO A 97 -3.68 -11.23 4.78
C PRO A 97 -2.26 -11.31 4.21
N PRO A 98 -2.04 -11.61 2.93
CA PRO A 98 -0.68 -11.79 2.43
C PRO A 98 0.20 -10.55 2.60
N ALA A 99 -0.38 -9.33 2.61
CA ALA A 99 0.36 -8.11 2.96
C ALA A 99 0.96 -8.15 4.38
N LEU A 100 0.28 -8.79 5.32
CA LEU A 100 0.76 -8.91 6.69
C LEU A 100 1.98 -9.81 6.77
N ASN A 101 2.15 -10.82 5.92
CA ASN A 101 3.40 -11.59 5.84
C ASN A 101 4.57 -10.70 5.39
N PHE A 102 4.37 -9.85 4.37
CA PHE A 102 5.41 -8.91 3.96
C PHE A 102 5.77 -7.94 5.08
N ILE A 103 4.77 -7.36 5.76
CA ILE A 103 5.01 -6.49 6.92
C ILE A 103 5.78 -7.27 7.99
N LEU A 104 5.30 -8.45 8.39
CA LEU A 104 5.88 -9.29 9.45
C LEU A 104 7.26 -9.88 9.13
N GLU A 105 7.75 -9.82 7.91
CA GLU A 105 9.12 -10.27 7.59
C GLU A 105 10.11 -9.10 7.52
N VAL A 106 9.64 -7.90 7.15
CA VAL A 106 10.50 -6.71 7.01
C VAL A 106 10.40 -5.74 8.20
N TYR A 107 9.52 -6.02 9.18
CA TYR A 107 9.07 -5.04 10.18
C TYR A 107 10.11 -4.39 11.09
N PRO A 108 11.21 -5.04 11.53
CA PRO A 108 12.03 -4.42 12.57
C PRO A 108 12.79 -3.19 12.07
N ARG A 109 12.86 -2.98 10.76
CA ARG A 109 13.65 -1.91 10.12
C ARG A 109 12.81 -0.99 9.25
N LEU A 110 11.50 -1.18 9.24
CA LEU A 110 10.61 -0.45 8.35
C LEU A 110 10.42 0.97 8.86
N GLN A 111 10.91 1.94 8.09
CA GLN A 111 10.83 3.36 8.41
C GLN A 111 9.71 4.08 7.62
N HIS A 112 9.33 3.52 6.48
CA HIS A 112 8.28 4.06 5.63
C HIS A 112 7.26 2.97 5.27
N LEU A 113 5.99 3.23 5.55
CA LEU A 113 4.88 2.36 5.17
C LEU A 113 3.81 3.17 4.43
N ARG A 114 3.41 2.67 3.27
CA ARG A 114 2.21 3.11 2.57
C ARG A 114 1.23 1.94 2.52
N TRP A 115 0.05 2.11 3.09
CA TRP A 115 -1.02 1.13 3.11
C TRP A 115 -2.30 1.77 2.56
N THR A 116 -2.55 1.60 1.27
CA THR A 116 -3.64 2.28 0.55
C THR A 116 -4.43 1.32 -0.34
N GLU A 117 -5.55 1.77 -0.91
CA GLU A 117 -6.53 0.97 -1.66
C GLU A 117 -7.16 -0.17 -0.82
N SER A 118 -7.00 -0.10 0.50
CA SER A 118 -7.64 -0.95 1.52
C SER A 118 -7.54 -0.24 2.87
N VAL A 119 -8.51 -0.48 3.76
CA VAL A 119 -8.55 0.15 5.08
C VAL A 119 -8.17 -0.88 6.14
N PRO A 120 -7.09 -0.67 6.91
CA PRO A 120 -6.74 -1.58 7.98
C PRO A 120 -7.78 -1.52 9.10
N SER A 121 -8.09 -2.69 9.67
CA SER A 121 -8.89 -2.79 10.87
C SER A 121 -8.20 -2.14 12.07
N LEU A 122 -8.98 -1.72 13.07
CA LEU A 122 -8.46 -1.19 14.32
C LEU A 122 -7.45 -2.15 15.00
N LYS A 123 -7.69 -3.46 14.91
CA LYS A 123 -6.77 -4.48 15.45
C LYS A 123 -5.43 -4.52 14.68
N GLN A 124 -5.44 -4.30 13.37
CA GLN A 124 -4.20 -4.19 12.59
C GLN A 124 -3.44 -2.92 12.99
N LEU A 125 -4.11 -1.78 13.13
CA LEU A 125 -3.52 -0.53 13.60
C LEU A 125 -2.89 -0.67 15.00
N GLN A 126 -3.59 -1.33 15.93
CA GLN A 126 -3.09 -1.57 17.29
C GLN A 126 -1.79 -2.39 17.32
N ASN A 127 -1.67 -3.35 16.40
CA ASN A 127 -0.48 -4.19 16.32
C ASN A 127 0.62 -3.55 15.47
N LEU A 128 0.30 -2.56 14.63
CA LEU A 128 1.27 -1.91 13.76
C LEU A 128 2.45 -1.34 14.56
N GLY A 129 2.22 -0.74 15.73
CA GLY A 129 3.33 -0.27 16.57
C GLY A 129 4.22 -1.35 17.18
N LYS A 130 3.72 -2.58 17.31
CA LYS A 130 4.56 -3.73 17.71
C LYS A 130 5.34 -4.27 16.52
N TRP A 131 4.74 -4.22 15.34
CA TRP A 131 5.39 -4.67 14.12
C TRP A 131 6.44 -3.65 13.73
N THR A 132 6.13 -2.37 13.58
CA THR A 132 7.06 -1.40 13.00
C THR A 132 7.44 -0.34 14.04
N PRO A 133 8.29 -0.67 15.04
CA PRO A 133 8.62 0.27 16.12
C PRO A 133 9.39 1.50 15.61
N GLU A 134 10.22 1.33 14.58
CA GLU A 134 11.03 2.41 13.97
C GLU A 134 10.28 3.16 12.86
N LEU A 135 8.95 3.01 12.76
CA LEU A 135 8.18 3.61 11.68
C LEU A 135 8.08 5.12 11.85
N GLN A 136 8.71 5.86 10.93
CA GLN A 136 8.74 7.32 10.94
C GLN A 136 7.73 7.95 9.98
N ASN A 137 7.34 7.22 8.93
CA ASN A 137 6.48 7.74 7.87
C ASN A 137 5.35 6.74 7.57
N LEU A 138 4.11 7.19 7.72
CA LEU A 138 2.92 6.39 7.45
C LEU A 138 2.00 7.11 6.47
N THR A 139 1.68 6.45 5.36
CA THR A 139 0.59 6.83 4.47
C THR A 139 -0.51 5.78 4.54
N ILE A 140 -1.74 6.17 4.84
CA ILE A 140 -2.79 5.22 5.16
C ILE A 140 -4.18 5.69 4.70
N ASP A 141 -5.01 4.74 4.27
CA ASP A 141 -6.43 4.98 4.05
C ASP A 141 -7.24 4.70 5.33
N LEU A 142 -8.09 5.63 5.74
CA LEU A 142 -9.00 5.47 6.87
C LEU A 142 -10.45 5.65 6.41
N LEU A 143 -11.35 4.83 6.96
CA LEU A 143 -12.79 4.94 6.74
C LEU A 143 -13.40 5.98 7.67
N ARG A 144 -14.37 6.72 7.15
CA ARG A 144 -15.27 7.53 7.96
C ARG A 144 -16.41 6.67 8.47
N ASN A 145 -16.59 6.64 9.80
CA ASN A 145 -17.63 5.84 10.42
C ASN A 145 -18.94 6.64 10.44
N TRP A 146 -19.89 6.25 9.59
CA TRP A 146 -21.23 6.87 9.49
C TRP A 146 -21.23 8.40 9.33
N GLY A 147 -20.22 8.95 8.63
CA GLY A 147 -20.06 10.39 8.41
C GLY A 147 -19.18 11.11 9.43
N ASP A 148 -18.80 10.45 10.54
CA ASP A 148 -17.82 11.00 11.48
C ASP A 148 -16.38 10.71 11.04
N TRP A 149 -15.46 11.51 11.56
CA TRP A 149 -14.03 11.40 11.33
C TRP A 149 -13.44 10.19 12.09
N PRO A 150 -12.35 9.57 11.59
CA PRO A 150 -11.76 8.34 12.15
C PRO A 150 -10.98 8.58 13.46
N ARG A 151 -11.64 9.13 14.49
CA ARG A 151 -11.00 9.58 15.73
C ARG A 151 -10.36 8.44 16.50
N GLU A 152 -10.98 7.26 16.51
CA GLU A 152 -10.45 6.09 17.23
C GLU A 152 -9.20 5.53 16.57
N GLU A 153 -9.18 5.49 15.23
CA GLU A 153 -8.04 5.07 14.43
C GLU A 153 -6.88 6.07 14.57
N LEU A 154 -7.16 7.37 14.48
CA LEU A 154 -6.17 8.44 14.69
C LEU A 154 -5.56 8.36 16.09
N LYS A 155 -6.40 8.21 17.12
CA LYS A 155 -5.93 8.01 18.49
C LYS A 155 -5.01 6.78 18.58
N THR A 156 -5.42 5.65 18.00
CA THR A 156 -4.63 4.42 18.02
C THR A 156 -3.27 4.60 17.34
N ILE A 157 -3.23 5.31 16.22
CA ILE A 157 -1.99 5.65 15.50
C ILE A 157 -1.05 6.45 16.42
N ALA A 158 -1.56 7.51 17.05
CA ALA A 158 -0.78 8.39 17.92
C ALA A 158 -0.25 7.69 19.18
N GLU A 159 -1.05 6.80 19.79
CA GLU A 159 -0.67 6.08 21.01
C GLU A 159 0.33 4.93 20.75
N ARG A 160 0.30 4.32 19.57
CA ARG A 160 1.03 3.07 19.29
C ARG A 160 2.29 3.27 18.46
N LEU A 161 2.39 4.35 17.68
CA LEU A 161 3.53 4.62 16.81
C LEU A 161 4.38 5.76 17.39
N SER A 162 5.27 5.39 18.31
CA SER A 162 6.08 6.37 19.08
C SER A 162 7.02 7.19 18.20
N ASP A 163 7.58 6.57 17.17
CA ASP A 163 8.62 7.18 16.34
C ASP A 163 8.04 7.85 15.08
N LEU A 164 6.72 7.77 14.91
CA LEU A 164 6.02 8.33 13.77
C LEU A 164 6.08 9.85 13.80
N ARG A 165 6.65 10.43 12.75
CA ARG A 165 6.83 11.87 12.57
C ARG A 165 6.00 12.44 11.41
N ASN A 166 5.82 11.65 10.35
CA ASN A 166 5.07 12.05 9.17
C ASN A 166 3.87 11.14 8.94
N LEU A 167 2.68 11.72 8.88
CA LEU A 167 1.44 10.99 8.67
C LEU A 167 0.65 11.59 7.50
N VAL A 168 0.29 10.74 6.54
CA VAL A 168 -0.63 11.08 5.45
C VAL A 168 -1.86 10.20 5.57
N VAL A 169 -3.02 10.81 5.78
CA VAL A 169 -4.30 10.12 5.92
C VAL A 169 -5.16 10.40 4.69
N TYR A 170 -5.50 9.37 3.94
CA TYR A 170 -6.54 9.41 2.94
C TYR A 170 -7.88 9.07 3.58
N LEU A 171 -8.79 10.04 3.58
CA LEU A 171 -10.14 9.91 4.13
C LEU A 171 -11.05 9.42 3.01
N ASN A 172 -11.51 8.18 3.14
CA ASN A 172 -12.38 7.59 2.14
C ASN A 172 -13.74 8.33 2.12
N MET A 173 -14.15 8.78 0.93
CA MET A 173 -15.38 9.53 0.71
C MET A 173 -16.63 8.65 0.59
N LEU A 174 -16.46 7.34 0.41
CA LEU A 174 -17.56 6.44 0.12
C LEU A 174 -18.18 5.89 1.40
N ASN A 175 -19.49 6.10 1.55
CA ASN A 175 -20.29 5.29 2.45
C ASN A 175 -20.47 3.91 1.81
N SER A 176 -20.10 2.84 2.52
CA SER A 176 -20.24 1.44 2.03
C SER A 176 -21.66 1.08 1.56
N THR A 177 -22.67 1.89 1.90
CA THR A 177 -24.08 1.66 1.57
C THR A 177 -24.64 2.53 0.44
N ASN A 178 -24.03 3.67 0.10
CA ASN A 178 -24.53 4.59 -0.94
C ASN A 178 -23.34 5.32 -1.62
N GLN A 179 -22.97 4.85 -2.81
CA GLN A 179 -21.83 5.35 -3.61
C GLN A 179 -22.10 6.68 -4.32
N THR A 180 -23.26 7.31 -4.11
CA THR A 180 -23.73 8.40 -4.99
C THR A 180 -23.62 9.80 -4.38
N MET A 181 -23.16 9.95 -3.14
CA MET A 181 -22.95 11.26 -2.52
C MET A 181 -21.68 11.26 -1.65
N PRO A 182 -20.84 12.31 -1.74
CA PRO A 182 -19.69 12.46 -0.86
C PRO A 182 -20.17 12.53 0.60
N LEU A 183 -19.48 11.79 1.49
CA LEU A 183 -19.72 11.87 2.92
C LEU A 183 -19.53 13.32 3.40
N GLN A 184 -20.57 13.88 4.01
CA GLN A 184 -20.53 15.16 4.70
C GLN A 184 -20.18 14.94 6.18
N PRO A 185 -19.46 15.87 6.85
CA PRO A 185 -18.90 17.12 6.30
C PRO A 185 -17.71 16.89 5.35
N GLU A 186 -17.44 17.87 4.47
CA GLU A 186 -16.19 17.93 3.70
C GLU A 186 -14.99 18.23 4.60
N LEU A 187 -13.81 17.79 4.17
CA LEU A 187 -12.55 18.15 4.82
C LEU A 187 -12.31 19.66 4.63
N ASP A 188 -12.11 20.34 5.75
CA ASP A 188 -11.71 21.75 5.80
C ASP A 188 -10.65 21.95 6.89
N THR A 189 -10.16 23.18 7.04
CA THR A 189 -9.14 23.50 8.05
C THR A 189 -9.65 23.31 9.48
N GLY A 190 -10.94 23.57 9.77
CA GLY A 190 -11.50 23.42 11.11
C GLY A 190 -11.59 21.96 11.54
N THR A 191 -12.14 21.11 10.68
CA THR A 191 -12.24 19.67 10.88
C THR A 191 -10.87 19.00 10.94
N ALA A 192 -9.92 19.44 10.10
CA ALA A 192 -8.53 18.97 10.16
C ALA A 192 -7.83 19.34 11.47
N ILE A 193 -8.04 20.57 11.99
CA ILE A 193 -7.52 20.98 13.31
C ILE A 193 -8.07 20.06 14.40
N ASP A 194 -9.37 19.74 14.38
CA ASP A 194 -9.99 18.87 15.38
C ASP A 194 -9.46 17.43 15.32
N MET A 195 -9.19 16.90 14.12
CA MET A 195 -8.53 15.60 13.96
C MET A 195 -7.07 15.64 14.42
N PHE A 196 -6.33 16.68 14.08
CA PHE A 196 -4.94 16.86 14.50
C PHE A 196 -4.80 17.05 16.01
N ARG A 197 -5.79 17.67 16.67
CA ARG A 197 -5.86 17.74 18.14
C ARG A 197 -5.94 16.37 18.80
N VAL A 198 -6.68 15.42 18.20
CA VAL A 198 -6.69 14.03 18.69
C VAL A 198 -5.30 13.42 18.56
N LEU A 199 -4.66 13.56 17.40
CA LEU A 199 -3.31 13.04 17.19
C LEU A 199 -2.29 13.61 18.18
N SER A 200 -2.25 14.94 18.33
CA SER A 200 -1.31 15.63 19.23
C SER A 200 -1.57 15.32 20.71
N GLN A 201 -2.84 15.24 21.13
CA GLN A 201 -3.19 14.92 22.52
C GLN A 201 -2.71 13.53 22.95
N PHE A 202 -2.77 12.56 22.04
CA PHE A 202 -2.44 11.17 22.34
C PHE A 202 -1.05 10.74 21.82
N LYS A 203 -0.28 11.66 21.24
CA LYS A 203 1.03 11.35 20.68
C LYS A 203 1.97 10.88 21.79
N VAL A 204 2.53 9.70 21.57
CA VAL A 204 3.65 9.18 22.37
C VAL A 204 4.94 9.39 21.59
N GLY A 205 6.02 9.75 22.30
CA GLY A 205 7.32 10.02 21.68
C GLY A 205 7.44 11.46 21.17
N ASP A 206 8.20 11.64 20.09
CA ASP A 206 8.41 12.95 19.49
C ASP A 206 7.12 13.48 18.82
N GLU A 207 7.02 14.80 18.70
CA GLU A 207 5.90 15.45 17.99
C GLU A 207 5.89 15.10 16.49
N PHE A 208 4.73 15.26 15.86
CA PHE A 208 4.63 15.12 14.41
C PHE A 208 5.31 16.30 13.72
N ASP A 209 6.21 16.01 12.78
CA ASP A 209 6.81 17.00 11.89
C ASP A 209 5.77 17.47 10.86
N THR A 210 4.95 16.55 10.34
CA THR A 210 3.90 16.88 9.36
C THR A 210 2.74 15.88 9.42
N VAL A 211 1.51 16.39 9.46
CA VAL A 211 0.30 15.58 9.27
C VAL A 211 -0.50 16.14 8.11
N MET A 212 -0.84 15.30 7.13
CA MET A 212 -1.62 15.70 5.98
C MET A 212 -2.87 14.85 5.88
N PHE A 213 -4.03 15.51 5.89
CA PHE A 213 -5.32 14.90 5.60
C PHE A 213 -5.64 15.13 4.13
N ARG A 214 -6.10 14.08 3.45
CA ARG A 214 -6.48 14.09 2.04
C ARG A 214 -7.89 13.54 1.89
N GLN A 215 -8.70 14.21 1.10
CA GLN A 215 -10.03 13.77 0.70
C GLN A 215 -10.13 13.91 -0.83
N GLY A 216 -10.70 12.93 -1.52
CA GLY A 216 -10.79 12.95 -2.99
C GLY A 216 -10.38 11.65 -3.66
N ASP A 217 -10.48 11.62 -4.99
CA ASP A 217 -9.82 10.60 -5.81
C ASP A 217 -8.34 11.00 -6.02
N TRP A 218 -7.46 10.21 -5.43
CA TRP A 218 -6.01 10.35 -5.53
C TRP A 218 -5.38 9.15 -6.24
N ALA A 219 -6.17 8.40 -7.02
CA ALA A 219 -5.64 7.36 -7.88
C ALA A 219 -4.59 7.95 -8.83
N GLU A 220 -3.47 7.24 -8.98
CA GLU A 220 -2.48 7.60 -10.00
C GLU A 220 -3.14 7.48 -11.38
N PRO A 221 -2.92 8.47 -12.29
CA PRO A 221 -3.48 8.39 -13.63
C PRO A 221 -3.07 7.08 -14.27
N VAL A 222 -4.08 6.32 -14.73
CA VAL A 222 -3.84 5.05 -15.40
C VAL A 222 -2.96 5.33 -16.62
N PRO A 223 -1.85 4.59 -16.83
CA PRO A 223 -1.06 4.75 -18.05
C PRO A 223 -1.97 4.58 -19.28
N ILE A 224 -1.72 5.43 -20.28
CA ILE A 224 -2.50 5.60 -21.51
C ILE A 224 -3.02 4.24 -22.01
N GLY A 225 -4.35 4.07 -22.03
CA GLY A 225 -5.03 2.86 -22.50
C GLY A 225 -5.66 1.99 -21.40
N GLY A 226 -5.41 2.28 -20.12
CA GLY A 226 -6.20 1.72 -19.02
C GLY A 226 -7.52 2.48 -18.86
N VAL A 227 -8.65 1.76 -18.86
CA VAL A 227 -9.94 2.36 -18.53
C VAL A 227 -9.88 2.80 -17.07
N SER A 228 -9.93 4.10 -16.82
CA SER A 228 -10.18 4.61 -15.47
C SER A 228 -11.58 4.17 -15.08
N PHE A 229 -11.69 3.34 -14.04
CA PHE A 229 -12.95 3.10 -13.35
C PHE A 229 -13.13 4.09 -12.20
N GLY A 230 -12.49 5.27 -12.28
CA GLY A 230 -12.86 6.40 -11.45
C GLY A 230 -14.28 6.82 -11.84
N GLU A 231 -15.16 6.93 -10.86
CA GLU A 231 -16.51 7.42 -11.11
C GLU A 231 -16.41 8.92 -11.49
N ASP A 232 -16.95 9.30 -12.65
CA ASP A 232 -16.84 10.65 -13.26
C ASP A 232 -17.17 11.82 -12.30
N TRP A 233 -17.85 11.58 -11.19
CA TRP A 233 -18.19 12.60 -10.18
C TRP A 233 -17.04 12.91 -9.19
N MET A 234 -15.96 12.14 -9.19
CA MET A 234 -14.76 12.38 -8.35
C MET A 234 -13.61 13.05 -9.11
N GLU A 235 -13.71 13.24 -10.43
CA GLU A 235 -12.69 13.95 -11.21
C GLU A 235 -12.56 15.40 -10.73
N GLY A 236 -11.41 15.73 -10.12
CA GLY A 236 -11.00 17.10 -9.82
C GLY A 236 -11.28 17.61 -8.40
N VAL A 237 -11.94 16.85 -7.51
CA VAL A 237 -12.09 17.24 -6.10
C VAL A 237 -10.98 16.60 -5.27
N MET A 238 -9.83 17.27 -5.23
CA MET A 238 -8.71 16.92 -4.36
C MET A 238 -8.58 17.99 -3.27
N ILE A 239 -8.93 17.62 -2.04
CA ILE A 239 -8.72 18.48 -0.88
C ILE A 239 -7.58 17.90 -0.08
N ASN A 240 -6.57 18.71 0.20
CA ASN A 240 -5.51 18.41 1.15
C ASN A 240 -5.50 19.48 2.23
N VAL A 241 -5.25 19.06 3.46
CA VAL A 241 -5.02 19.97 4.58
C VAL A 241 -3.80 19.48 5.34
N GLU A 242 -2.79 20.32 5.43
CA GLU A 242 -1.55 20.07 6.14
C GLU A 242 -1.61 20.74 7.52
N CYS A 243 -1.29 19.98 8.56
CA CYS A 243 -1.34 20.37 9.96
C CYS A 243 0.00 20.14 10.64
N GLY A 244 0.31 21.01 11.61
CA GLY A 244 1.50 20.92 12.44
C GLY A 244 1.37 21.78 13.71
N MET A 245 2.34 21.62 14.61
CA MET A 245 2.44 22.46 15.80
C MET A 245 3.27 23.70 15.48
N VAL A 246 2.79 24.88 15.86
CA VAL A 246 3.47 26.16 15.63
C VAL A 246 3.57 26.92 16.93
N MET A 247 4.75 27.47 17.23
CA MET A 247 4.96 28.37 18.36
C MET A 247 4.32 29.73 18.07
N ASN A 248 3.23 30.03 18.78
CA ASN A 248 2.53 31.30 18.70
C ASN A 248 2.55 31.96 20.09
N ASN A 249 3.18 33.14 20.21
CA ASN A 249 3.28 33.89 21.46
C ASN A 249 3.76 33.06 22.70
N GLY A 250 4.63 32.08 22.48
CA GLY A 250 5.17 31.21 23.54
C GLY A 250 4.30 30.00 23.90
N THR A 251 3.17 29.81 23.21
CA THR A 251 2.32 28.61 23.29
C THR A 251 2.41 27.80 22.00
N LEU A 252 2.58 26.48 22.13
CA LEU A 252 2.50 25.55 21.02
C LEU A 252 1.02 25.33 20.65
N GLU A 253 0.64 25.80 19.46
CA GLU A 253 -0.74 25.71 18.96
C GLU A 253 -0.80 24.86 17.69
N ALA A 254 -1.86 24.08 17.57
CA ALA A 254 -2.18 23.36 16.34
C ALA A 254 -2.60 24.34 15.24
N GLN A 255 -1.92 24.30 14.10
CA GLN A 255 -2.24 25.08 12.91
C GLN A 255 -2.40 24.16 11.71
N CYS A 256 -3.40 24.45 10.87
CA CYS A 256 -3.61 23.77 9.60
C CYS A 256 -3.77 24.76 8.44
N LYS A 257 -3.32 24.37 7.25
CA LYS A 257 -3.43 25.09 5.98
C LYS A 257 -3.98 24.13 4.91
N ALA A 258 -4.91 24.62 4.10
CA ALA A 258 -5.39 23.92 2.90
C ALA A 258 -4.54 24.34 1.70
#